data_AF-A0A925WEF9-F1
#
_entry.id   AF-A0A925WEF9-F1
#
_cell.length_a   1.000
_cell.length_b   1.000
_cell.length_c   1.000
_cell.angle_alpha   90.00
_cell.angle_beta   90.00
_cell.angle_gamma   90.00
#
_symmetry.space_group_name_H-M   'P 1'
#
loop_
_entity.id
_entity.type
_entity.pdbx_description
1 polymer ?
#
loop_
_entity_poly.entity_id
_entity_poly.type
_entity_poly.pdbx_seq_one_letter_code
_entity_poly.pdbx_strand_id
1 'polypeptide(L)' 'AVVGTVVIAFIVKAVVGLRPSEEVESLGLDLAEHGEEGYHGEA' A
#
# COMPACT_ATOMS: atom_id res chain seq x y z
N ALA A 1 9.85 -13.81 17.34
CA ALA A 1 9.88 -13.18 16.01
C ALA A 1 9.49 -11.68 16.03
N VAL A 2 8.52 -11.26 16.85
CA VAL A 2 7.95 -9.88 16.86
C VAL A 2 8.99 -8.76 16.84
N VAL A 3 9.99 -8.77 17.72
CA VAL A 3 11.01 -7.69 17.79
C VAL A 3 11.77 -7.55 16.47
N GLY A 4 12.18 -8.67 15.87
CA GLY A 4 12.86 -8.67 14.57
C GLY A 4 11.98 -8.08 13.47
N THR A 5 10.71 -8.48 13.41
CA THR A 5 9.73 -7.93 12.46
C THR A 5 9.57 -6.43 12.61
N VAL A 6 9.47 -5.92 13.85
CA VAL A 6 9.33 -4.49 14.13
C VAL A 6 10.55 -3.70 13.65
N VAL A 7 11.76 -4.19 13.93
CA VAL A 7 13.00 -3.55 13.48
C VAL A 7 13.06 -3.47 11.95
N ILE A 8 12.77 -4.58 11.27
CA ILE A 8 12.78 -4.62 9.80
C ILE A 8 11.71 -3.68 9.22
N ALA A 9 10.49 -3.69 9.77
CA ALA A 9 9.41 -2.84 9.30
C ALA A 9 9.77 -1.35 9.39
N PHE A 10 10.42 -0.92 10.48
CA PHE A 10 10.87 0.47 10.61
C PHE A 10 12.00 0.84 9.65
N ILE A 11 12.94 -0.08 9.40
CA ILE A 11 13.99 0.12 8.40
C ILE A 11 13.37 0.29 7.00
N VAL A 12 12.49 -0.63 6.59
CA VAL A 12 11.84 -0.55 5.26
C VAL A 12 10.99 0.71 5.15
N LYS A 13 10.25 1.07 6.21
CA LYS A 13 9.48 2.32 6.26
C LYS A 13 10.35 3.56 6.02
N ALA A 14 11.57 3.58 6.56
CA ALA A 14 12.45 4.74 6.44
C ALA A 14 13.16 4.83 5.07
N VAL A 15 13.49 3.69 4.45
CA VAL A 15 14.32 3.68 3.22
C VAL A 15 13.53 3.50 1.92
N VAL A 16 12.41 2.78 1.96
CA VAL A 16 11.53 2.54 0.79
C VAL A 16 10.20 3.26 0.96
N GLY A 17 9.69 3.31 2.18
CA GLY A 17 8.28 3.61 2.45
C GLY A 17 7.45 2.32 2.44
N LEU A 18 6.46 2.24 3.33
CA LEU A 18 5.58 1.08 3.49
C LEU A 18 4.10 1.39 3.28
N ARG A 19 3.75 2.66 3.08
CA ARG A 19 2.38 3.12 2.88
C ARG A 19 2.37 4.12 1.71
N PRO A 20 1.39 4.03 0.79
CA PRO A 20 1.21 5.03 -0.26
C PRO A 20 0.79 6.40 0.32
N SER A 21 0.69 7.41 -0.55
CA SER A 21 0.13 8.72 -0.16
C SER A 21 -1.37 8.60 0.16
N GLU A 22 -1.91 9.56 0.93
CA GLU A 22 -3.33 9.58 1.29
C GLU A 22 -4.25 9.67 0.06
N GLU A 23 -3.80 10.35 -0.99
CA GLU A 23 -4.51 10.44 -2.27
C GLU A 23 -4.58 9.08 -2.97
N VAL A 24 -3.45 8.38 -3.11
CA VAL A 24 -3.38 7.04 -3.72
C VAL A 24 -4.18 6.02 -2.90
N GLU A 25 -4.12 6.12 -1.57
CA GLU A 25 -4.90 5.25 -0.69
C GLU A 25 -6.41 5.50 -0.82
N SER A 26 -6.83 6.76 -0.99
CA SER A 26 -8.24 7.12 -1.18
C SER A 26 -8.76 6.69 -2.56
N LEU A 27 -7.92 6.75 -3.59
CA LEU A 27 -8.25 6.33 -4.95
C LEU A 27 -8.32 4.80 -5.09
N GLY A 28 -7.50 4.08 -4.31
CA GLY A 28 -7.32 2.63 -4.40
C GLY A 28 -6.12 2.24 -5.25
N LEU A 29 -5.34 1.25 -4.79
CA LEU A 29 -4.09 0.83 -5.45
C LEU A 29 -4.33 0.18 -6.82
N ASP A 30 -5.44 -0.53 -6.99
CA ASP A 30 -5.79 -1.15 -8.27
C ASP A 30 -5.88 -0.07 -9.36
N LEU A 31 -6.58 1.03 -9.07
CA LEU A 31 -6.72 2.13 -10.01
C LEU A 31 -5.43 2.96 -10.12
N ALA A 32 -4.78 3.26 -8.99
CA ALA A 32 -3.63 4.15 -8.93
C ALA A 32 -2.32 3.56 -9.48
N GLU A 33 -2.11 2.25 -9.33
CA GLU A 33 -0.85 1.59 -9.72
C GLU A 33 -1.02 0.60 -10.87
N HIS A 34 -2.22 0.03 -11.04
CA HIS A 34 -2.47 -1.02 -12.02
C HIS A 34 -3.44 -0.57 -13.13
N GLY A 35 -4.16 0.55 -12.95
CA GLY A 35 -5.12 1.07 -13.92
C GLY A 35 -6.38 0.20 -14.07
N GLU A 36 -6.69 -0.60 -13.05
CA GLU A 36 -7.77 -1.57 -13.04
C GLU A 36 -8.76 -1.25 -11.91
N GLU A 37 -10.03 -1.61 -12.09
CA GLU A 37 -11.02 -1.60 -11.01
C GLU A 37 -11.24 -3.04 -10.54
N GLY A 38 -11.01 -3.34 -9.26
CA GLY A 38 -11.13 -4.71 -8.74
C GLY A 38 -12.51 -5.36 -8.92
N TYR A 39 -13.54 -4.53 -9.11
CA TYR A 39 -14.88 -4.94 -9.52
C TYR A 39 -15.44 -3.92 -10.50
N HIS A 40 -15.75 -4.37 -11.72
CA HIS A 40 -16.57 -3.58 -12.63
C HIS A 40 -18.02 -3.77 -12.18
N GLY A 41 -18.73 -2.70 -11.84
CA GLY A 41 -20.08 -2.80 -11.29
C GLY A 41 -20.99 -3.69 -12.14
N GLU A 42 -21.27 -4.90 -11.68
CA GLU A 42 -22.52 -5.57 -11.98
C GLU A 42 -23.59 -4.84 -11.16
N ALA A 43 -24.24 -3.89 -11.81
CA ALA A 43 -25.46 -3.24 -11.31
C ALA A 43 -26.64 -4.21 -11.31
#